data_AF-A0A1A8BBK0-F1
#
_entry.id   AF-A0A1A8BBK0-F1
#
_cell.length_a   1.000
_cell.length_b   1.000
_cell.length_c   1.000
_cell.angle_alpha   90.00
_cell.angle_beta   90.00
_cell.angle_gamma   90.00
#
_symmetry.space_group_name_H-M   'P 1'
#
loop_
_entity.id
_entity.type
_entity.pdbx_description
1 polymer ?
#
loop_
_entity_poly.entity_id
_entity_poly.type
_entity_poly.pdbx_seq_one_letter_code
_entity_poly.pdbx_strand_id
1 'polypeptide(L)'
;MDQVTAESLKEEMEMFSVSYEDDAVLDKMVEQCICNRLEANEMVNEWVAFSSTKKGLKLTINTLQQFEHEVLNKRSQSKPSSRKDEAYNRPMDIHTIQELIKAEEEEEDLLDSYSTPAKGSQKRALTTPEHPRSKRSAALLPSPSLLLSPASFSPSATPSQKYSQRGAKGEVVVTFGAVQGTRWVGRKDPGAGVQVELLEGPENSLCCSYKFMFQRLRDVHNVLAEKIEDLGKSLISHFKIEELSCASLPAQDTISVLGQVCCDGNGKLNAKSVLLEAGPDQGGQQVPVDLSELKEYSLFPGQVVVMEGMNATGERFVASKLYDGVPLPFYTSNVKTENDEVSEPLSVLVACGPYMPSDSLTFDPLLDLISVIVRDRPDVCLLLGPFVDSKHEKIEKAEVTETFEAIFSRCIESIVDGTR
;
A
#
# COMPACT_ATOMS: atom_id res chain seq x y z
N MET A 1 -19.69 -5.49 29.69
CA MET A 1 -20.67 -4.49 29.24
C MET A 1 -21.99 -5.22 29.21
N ASP A 2 -22.98 -4.70 29.93
CA ASP A 2 -24.33 -5.27 29.86
C ASP A 2 -24.86 -5.07 28.43
N GLN A 3 -25.57 -6.08 27.92
CA GLN A 3 -26.11 -6.03 26.57
C GLN A 3 -27.17 -4.92 26.50
N VAL A 4 -26.97 -3.94 25.63
CA VAL A 4 -27.95 -2.86 25.45
C VAL A 4 -29.22 -3.45 24.86
N THR A 5 -30.31 -3.34 25.60
CA THR A 5 -31.64 -3.80 25.22
C THR A 5 -32.60 -2.63 25.08
N ALA A 6 -33.67 -2.79 24.31
CA ALA A 6 -34.73 -1.78 24.20
C ALA A 6 -35.32 -1.43 25.59
N GLU A 7 -35.40 -2.39 26.50
CA GLU A 7 -35.85 -2.17 27.89
C GLU A 7 -34.89 -1.25 28.66
N SER A 8 -33.57 -1.48 28.57
CA SER A 8 -32.57 -0.63 29.23
C SER A 8 -32.57 0.82 28.70
N LEU A 9 -32.78 1.01 27.39
CA LEU A 9 -32.90 2.35 26.80
C LEU A 9 -34.18 3.03 27.23
N LYS A 10 -35.28 2.29 27.34
CA LYS A 10 -36.56 2.82 27.80
C LYS A 10 -36.50 3.33 29.24
N GLU A 11 -35.87 2.58 30.13
CA GLU A 11 -35.66 2.99 31.54
C GLU A 11 -34.85 4.30 31.63
N GLU A 12 -33.75 4.40 30.88
CA GLU A 12 -32.92 5.60 30.82
C GLU A 12 -33.66 6.80 30.19
N MET A 13 -34.48 6.57 29.15
CA MET A 13 -35.27 7.62 28.52
C MET A 13 -36.39 8.15 29.42
N GLU A 14 -37.00 7.30 30.23
CA GLU A 14 -37.98 7.71 31.25
C GLU A 14 -37.33 8.61 32.30
N MET A 15 -36.09 8.32 32.71
CA MET A 15 -35.33 9.16 33.65
C MET A 15 -35.14 10.60 33.15
N PHE A 16 -34.94 10.78 31.84
CA PHE A 16 -34.77 12.10 31.22
C PHE A 16 -36.06 12.68 30.60
N SER A 17 -37.21 12.01 30.77
CA SER A 17 -38.51 12.42 30.19
C SER A 17 -38.46 12.60 28.67
N VAL A 18 -37.70 11.76 27.96
CA VAL A 18 -37.59 11.80 26.49
C VAL A 18 -38.78 11.04 25.89
N SER A 19 -39.60 11.72 25.10
CA SER A 19 -40.72 11.10 24.37
C SER A 19 -40.29 10.65 22.98
N TYR A 20 -40.76 9.47 22.56
CA TYR A 20 -40.56 8.89 21.22
C TYR A 20 -41.91 8.44 20.66
N GLU A 21 -42.02 8.40 19.32
CA GLU A 21 -43.30 8.18 18.63
C GLU A 21 -43.57 6.72 18.26
N ASP A 22 -42.53 5.90 18.07
CA ASP A 22 -42.62 4.51 17.61
C ASP A 22 -41.50 3.64 18.21
N ASP A 23 -41.79 2.36 18.49
CA ASP A 23 -40.82 1.36 18.95
C ASP A 23 -39.71 1.12 17.91
N ALA A 24 -39.97 1.38 16.62
CA ALA A 24 -38.93 1.37 15.58
C ALA A 24 -37.78 2.37 15.85
N VAL A 25 -38.03 3.44 16.61
CA VAL A 25 -36.98 4.39 17.03
C VAL A 25 -36.08 3.79 18.10
N LEU A 26 -36.64 3.00 19.00
CA LEU A 26 -35.88 2.25 20.01
C LEU A 26 -34.97 1.22 19.35
N ASP A 27 -35.49 0.47 18.38
CA ASP A 27 -34.69 -0.52 17.64
C ASP A 27 -33.50 0.13 16.94
N LYS A 28 -33.71 1.29 16.30
CA LYS A 28 -32.63 2.06 15.68
C LYS A 28 -31.63 2.61 16.71
N MET A 29 -32.09 3.02 17.90
CA MET A 29 -31.19 3.44 18.98
C MET A 29 -30.37 2.29 19.53
N VAL A 30 -30.94 1.10 19.69
CA VAL A 30 -30.22 -0.12 20.07
C VAL A 30 -29.16 -0.43 19.03
N GLU A 31 -29.52 -0.40 17.74
CA GLU A 31 -28.59 -0.59 16.63
C GLU A 31 -27.42 0.40 16.71
N GLN A 32 -27.70 1.70 16.90
CA GLN A 32 -26.67 2.73 17.03
C GLN A 32 -25.79 2.54 18.27
N CYS A 33 -26.35 2.07 19.40
CA CYS A 33 -25.56 1.76 20.60
C CYS A 33 -24.55 0.65 20.31
N ILE A 34 -24.98 -0.42 19.65
CA ILE A 34 -24.12 -1.56 19.30
C ILE A 34 -23.07 -1.11 18.27
N CYS A 35 -23.51 -0.46 17.19
CA CYS A 35 -22.65 0.08 16.12
C CYS A 35 -21.67 1.16 16.58
N ASN A 36 -21.80 1.72 17.79
CA ASN A 36 -20.88 2.71 18.34
C ASN A 36 -20.24 2.29 19.68
N ARG A 37 -20.53 1.06 20.16
CA ARG A 37 -20.11 0.53 21.47
C ARG A 37 -20.42 1.51 22.60
N LEU A 38 -21.67 1.93 22.67
CA LEU A 38 -22.22 2.82 23.69
C LEU A 38 -23.13 2.03 24.62
N GLU A 39 -23.09 2.38 25.90
CA GLU A 39 -24.08 1.92 26.88
C GLU A 39 -25.37 2.75 26.76
N ALA A 40 -26.49 2.20 27.22
CA ALA A 40 -27.82 2.83 27.10
C ALA A 40 -27.84 4.24 27.71
N ASN A 41 -27.21 4.41 28.87
CA ASN A 41 -27.07 5.70 29.56
C ASN A 41 -26.25 6.72 28.74
N GLU A 42 -25.14 6.31 28.13
CA GLU A 42 -24.30 7.18 27.30
C GLU A 42 -25.07 7.66 26.08
N MET A 43 -25.80 6.77 25.42
CA MET A 43 -26.62 7.09 24.25
C MET A 43 -27.69 8.13 24.58
N VAL A 44 -28.46 7.92 25.65
CA VAL A 44 -29.55 8.83 26.04
C VAL A 44 -29.01 10.19 26.48
N ASN A 45 -27.91 10.22 27.24
CA ASN A 45 -27.26 11.47 27.64
C ASN A 45 -26.79 12.31 26.45
N GLU A 46 -26.12 11.68 25.49
CA GLU A 46 -25.64 12.35 24.27
C GLU A 46 -26.81 12.83 23.40
N TRP A 47 -27.86 12.03 23.28
CA TRP A 47 -29.08 12.44 22.59
C TRP A 47 -29.73 13.68 23.24
N VAL A 48 -29.85 13.70 24.58
CA VAL A 48 -30.42 14.83 25.33
C VAL A 48 -29.56 16.09 25.15
N ALA A 49 -28.24 15.95 25.17
CA ALA A 49 -27.31 17.04 24.90
C ALA A 49 -27.49 17.59 23.47
N PHE A 50 -27.53 16.70 22.47
CA PHE A 50 -27.74 17.07 21.07
C PHE A 50 -29.09 17.77 20.86
N SER A 51 -30.18 17.19 21.37
CA SER A 51 -31.52 17.78 21.28
C SER A 51 -31.58 19.17 21.92
N SER A 52 -30.92 19.35 23.07
CA SER A 52 -30.84 20.64 23.76
C SER A 52 -30.13 21.72 22.91
N THR A 53 -29.02 21.37 22.24
CA THR A 53 -28.32 22.31 21.35
C THR A 53 -29.13 22.71 20.12
N LYS A 54 -30.07 21.86 19.69
CA LYS A 54 -30.93 22.08 18.50
C LYS A 54 -32.34 22.57 18.87
N LYS A 55 -32.52 23.13 20.08
CA LYS A 55 -33.78 23.70 20.61
C LYS A 55 -34.91 22.68 20.87
N GLY A 56 -34.56 21.51 21.41
CA GLY A 56 -35.54 20.52 21.88
C GLY A 56 -36.15 19.73 20.73
N LEU A 57 -35.31 19.09 19.91
CA LEU A 57 -35.76 18.17 18.87
C LEU A 57 -36.47 16.97 19.49
N LYS A 58 -37.59 16.59 18.87
CA LYS A 58 -38.27 15.33 19.18
C LYS A 58 -37.48 14.15 18.63
N LEU A 59 -37.56 13.03 19.34
CA LEU A 59 -36.90 11.80 18.99
C LEU A 59 -37.71 11.04 17.92
N THR A 60 -37.19 11.06 16.69
CA THR A 60 -37.76 10.42 15.50
C THR A 60 -36.62 9.76 14.70
N ILE A 61 -36.93 8.82 13.80
CA ILE A 61 -35.90 8.14 12.99
C ILE A 61 -35.03 9.15 12.22
N ASN A 62 -35.64 10.18 11.62
CA ASN A 62 -34.92 11.20 10.85
C ASN A 62 -33.97 12.04 11.74
N THR A 63 -34.40 12.40 12.94
CA THR A 63 -33.56 13.16 13.87
C THR A 63 -32.47 12.29 14.49
N LEU A 64 -32.70 10.97 14.61
CA LEU A 64 -31.69 9.99 15.01
C LEU A 64 -30.58 9.81 13.97
N GLN A 65 -30.94 9.80 12.67
CA GLN A 65 -29.95 9.78 11.58
C GLN A 65 -29.11 11.08 11.55
N GLN A 66 -29.72 12.22 11.85
CA GLN A 66 -28.98 13.49 11.99
C GLN A 66 -28.01 13.45 13.18
N PHE A 67 -28.44 12.89 14.32
CA PHE A 67 -27.59 12.69 15.49
C PHE A 67 -26.41 11.75 15.20
N GLU A 68 -26.67 10.66 14.47
CA GLU A 68 -25.63 9.73 14.04
C GLU A 68 -24.57 10.41 13.19
N HIS A 69 -24.98 11.16 12.18
CA HIS A 69 -24.06 11.86 11.29
C HIS A 69 -23.32 13.01 11.98
N GLU A 70 -24.01 13.80 12.82
CA GLU A 70 -23.43 14.99 13.43
C GLU A 70 -22.61 14.71 14.70
N VAL A 71 -22.91 13.64 15.43
CA VAL A 71 -22.33 13.33 16.76
C VAL A 71 -21.64 11.98 16.77
N LEU A 72 -22.35 10.88 16.49
CA LEU A 72 -21.80 9.52 16.66
C LEU A 72 -20.65 9.23 15.69
N ASN A 73 -20.81 9.56 14.41
CA ASN A 73 -19.78 9.39 13.38
C ASN A 73 -18.56 10.29 13.60
N LYS A 74 -18.70 11.37 14.37
CA LYS A 74 -17.55 12.20 14.80
C LYS A 74 -16.89 11.67 16.06
N ARG A 75 -17.61 10.91 16.89
CA ARG A 75 -17.10 10.28 18.12
C ARG A 75 -16.31 9.01 17.83
N SER A 76 -16.66 8.24 16.81
CA SER A 76 -15.80 7.13 16.33
C SER A 76 -14.42 7.65 15.91
N GLN A 77 -14.33 8.90 15.43
CA GLN A 77 -13.07 9.58 15.13
C GLN A 77 -12.30 10.08 16.37
N SER A 78 -12.93 10.10 17.57
CA SER A 78 -12.38 10.76 18.77
C SER A 78 -12.13 9.83 19.96
N LYS A 79 -12.32 8.51 19.85
CA LYS A 79 -11.86 7.55 20.87
C LYS A 79 -10.40 7.14 20.54
N PRO A 80 -9.37 7.80 21.08
CA PRO A 80 -8.04 7.20 21.07
C PRO A 80 -8.09 5.94 21.93
N SER A 81 -7.55 4.85 21.40
CA SER A 81 -7.16 3.71 22.23
C SER A 81 -6.27 4.25 23.35
N SER A 82 -6.76 4.23 24.58
CA SER A 82 -5.99 4.67 25.74
C SER A 82 -4.85 3.67 25.98
N ARG A 83 -3.70 3.94 25.36
CA ARG A 83 -2.32 3.61 25.76
C ARG A 83 -1.36 3.95 24.61
N LYS A 84 -1.01 5.25 24.46
CA LYS A 84 0.34 5.76 24.09
C LYS A 84 0.40 7.24 23.63
N ASP A 85 -0.70 7.97 23.52
CA ASP A 85 -0.67 9.30 22.88
C ASP A 85 -0.10 10.48 23.70
N GLU A 86 0.31 10.29 24.96
CA GLU A 86 0.91 11.38 25.75
C GLU A 86 2.39 11.71 25.39
N ALA A 87 3.01 10.97 24.47
CA ALA A 87 4.45 11.10 24.19
C ALA A 87 4.83 12.25 23.23
N TYR A 88 3.91 12.76 22.41
CA TYR A 88 4.29 13.62 21.27
C TYR A 88 4.51 15.10 21.58
N ASN A 89 4.16 15.58 22.79
CA ASN A 89 4.23 17.02 23.14
C ASN A 89 5.21 17.38 24.28
N ARG A 90 6.16 16.49 24.61
CA ARG A 90 7.23 16.81 25.58
C ARG A 90 8.57 17.02 24.87
N PRO A 91 9.47 17.88 25.39
CA PRO A 91 10.84 17.93 24.91
C PRO A 91 11.44 16.52 25.01
N MET A 92 11.76 15.93 23.86
CA MET A 92 12.19 14.53 23.77
C MET A 92 13.65 14.39 24.23
N ASP A 93 13.88 13.41 25.09
CA ASP A 93 15.22 12.97 25.48
C ASP A 93 15.80 12.05 24.39
N ILE A 94 17.13 11.95 24.31
CA ILE A 94 17.88 11.14 23.34
C ILE A 94 17.40 9.68 23.34
N HIS A 95 16.98 9.16 24.50
CA HIS A 95 16.43 7.81 24.64
C HIS A 95 15.09 7.63 23.90
N THR A 96 14.22 8.63 23.88
CA THR A 96 12.92 8.59 23.17
C THR A 96 13.11 8.62 21.66
N ILE A 97 14.11 9.35 21.17
CA ILE A 97 14.47 9.39 19.74
C ILE A 97 15.00 8.01 19.30
N GLN A 98 15.83 7.37 20.11
CA GLN A 98 16.35 6.02 19.83
C GLN A 98 15.22 4.98 19.74
N GLU A 99 14.19 5.08 20.59
CA GLU A 99 13.02 4.21 20.56
C GLU A 99 12.17 4.42 19.29
N LEU A 100 12.01 5.66 18.83
CA LEU A 100 11.32 5.98 17.58
C LEU A 100 12.06 5.43 16.36
N ILE A 101 13.39 5.62 16.29
CA ILE A 101 14.22 5.04 15.21
C ILE A 101 14.08 3.52 15.19
N LYS A 102 14.11 2.88 16.37
CA LYS A 102 13.94 1.42 16.45
C LYS A 102 12.54 0.98 16.01
N ALA A 103 11.51 1.76 16.32
CA ALA A 103 10.15 1.47 15.87
C ALA A 103 10.01 1.63 14.35
N GLU A 104 10.60 2.66 13.76
CA GLU A 104 10.65 2.85 12.31
C GLU A 104 11.43 1.71 11.62
N GLU A 105 12.57 1.28 12.16
CA GLU A 105 13.33 0.12 11.66
C GLU A 105 12.50 -1.17 11.72
N GLU A 106 11.76 -1.40 12.82
CA GLU A 106 10.87 -2.55 12.98
C GLU A 106 9.70 -2.52 11.98
N GLU A 107 9.13 -1.33 11.70
CA GLU A 107 8.09 -1.14 10.69
C GLU A 107 8.61 -1.37 9.26
N GLU A 108 9.82 -0.90 8.94
CA GLU A 108 10.48 -1.19 7.65
C GLU A 108 10.73 -2.70 7.47
N ASP A 109 11.24 -3.38 8.50
CA ASP A 109 11.46 -4.83 8.47
C ASP A 109 10.15 -5.61 8.26
N LEU A 110 9.05 -5.14 8.86
CA LEU A 110 7.72 -5.70 8.68
C LEU A 110 7.21 -5.49 7.25
N LEU A 111 7.36 -4.29 6.70
CA LEU A 111 7.01 -3.97 5.31
C LEU A 111 7.81 -4.82 4.32
N ASP A 112 9.11 -4.99 4.55
CA ASP A 112 9.99 -5.85 3.74
C ASP A 112 9.58 -7.32 3.79
N SER A 113 8.91 -7.77 4.86
CA SER A 113 8.39 -9.15 4.97
C SER A 113 7.22 -9.46 4.02
N TYR A 114 6.58 -8.43 3.46
CA TYR A 114 5.52 -8.53 2.45
C TYR A 114 6.00 -8.19 1.03
N SER A 115 7.22 -7.66 0.89
CA SER A 115 7.83 -7.40 -0.41
C SER A 115 8.47 -8.67 -1.00
N THR A 116 8.47 -8.77 -2.33
CA THR A 116 9.19 -9.84 -3.05
C THR A 116 10.38 -9.26 -3.82
N PRO A 117 11.61 -9.73 -3.55
CA PRO A 117 11.99 -10.75 -2.56
C PRO A 117 12.15 -10.17 -1.13
N ALA A 118 11.70 -10.92 -0.11
CA ALA A 118 11.78 -10.51 1.30
C ALA A 118 13.21 -10.58 1.87
N LYS A 119 13.65 -9.54 2.60
CA LYS A 119 15.00 -9.40 3.20
C LYS A 119 15.27 -10.22 4.47
N GLY A 120 14.49 -11.26 4.73
CA GLY A 120 14.78 -12.21 5.81
C GLY A 120 16.05 -13.04 5.54
N SER A 121 16.67 -13.57 6.59
CA SER A 121 17.80 -14.53 6.51
C SER A 121 17.48 -15.71 5.57
N GLN A 122 17.88 -15.60 4.30
CA GLN A 122 17.63 -16.62 3.29
C GLN A 122 18.85 -17.53 3.08
N LYS A 123 18.62 -18.85 3.18
CA LYS A 123 19.58 -19.93 2.86
C LYS A 123 19.66 -20.27 1.37
N ARG A 124 19.10 -19.46 0.46
CA ARG A 124 19.20 -19.68 -1.00
C ARG A 124 19.73 -18.43 -1.69
N ALA A 125 20.56 -18.65 -2.71
CA ALA A 125 21.13 -17.59 -3.52
C ALA A 125 20.03 -16.88 -4.32
N LEU A 126 19.91 -15.57 -4.10
CA LEU A 126 19.03 -14.67 -4.84
C LEU A 126 19.65 -14.31 -6.20
N THR A 127 18.80 -14.12 -7.20
CA THR A 127 19.15 -13.72 -8.59
C THR A 127 19.07 -12.21 -8.82
N THR A 128 18.72 -11.42 -7.80
CA THR A 128 18.77 -9.95 -7.80
C THR A 128 19.87 -9.46 -6.85
N PRO A 129 20.68 -8.45 -7.22
CA PRO A 129 21.71 -7.93 -6.33
C PRO A 129 21.07 -7.10 -5.21
N GLU A 130 20.98 -7.67 -4.00
CA GLU A 130 20.78 -6.92 -2.75
C GLU A 130 22.10 -6.95 -1.95
N HIS A 131 22.41 -5.83 -1.29
CA HIS A 131 23.67 -5.55 -0.57
C HIS A 131 24.05 -6.66 0.43
N PRO A 132 25.07 -7.51 0.16
CA PRO A 132 25.71 -8.27 1.21
C PRO A 132 26.68 -7.35 1.95
N ARG A 133 26.47 -7.14 3.26
CA ARG A 133 27.47 -6.45 4.12
C ARG A 133 28.83 -7.16 3.99
N SER A 134 29.81 -6.50 3.38
CA SER A 134 31.14 -7.08 3.16
C SER A 134 31.99 -7.01 4.43
N LYS A 135 32.40 -8.18 4.94
CA LYS A 135 33.46 -8.30 5.94
C LYS A 135 34.80 -8.52 5.22
N ARG A 136 35.73 -7.59 5.47
CA ARG A 136 37.20 -7.64 5.31
C ARG A 136 37.82 -7.05 4.04
N SER A 137 38.81 -6.22 4.35
CA SER A 137 39.82 -5.53 3.57
C SER A 137 40.95 -6.46 3.10
N ALA A 138 41.52 -6.19 1.91
CA ALA A 138 42.93 -5.83 1.71
C ALA A 138 43.40 -5.99 0.24
N ALA A 139 44.31 -5.06 -0.13
CA ALA A 139 45.41 -5.11 -1.12
C ALA A 139 45.28 -4.15 -2.33
N LEU A 140 46.31 -3.32 -2.46
CA LEU A 140 46.48 -2.17 -3.35
C LEU A 140 47.13 -2.56 -4.69
N LEU A 141 46.55 -2.11 -5.81
CA LEU A 141 47.26 -1.81 -7.07
C LEU A 141 46.55 -0.64 -7.79
N PRO A 142 47.27 0.32 -8.40
CA PRO A 142 46.65 1.47 -9.09
C PRO A 142 46.45 1.19 -10.60
N SER A 143 45.27 1.49 -11.13
CA SER A 143 45.01 1.58 -12.59
C SER A 143 43.77 2.47 -12.87
N PRO A 144 43.54 2.93 -14.12
CA PRO A 144 43.35 4.33 -14.49
C PRO A 144 41.92 4.86 -14.25
N SER A 145 41.83 6.18 -14.09
CA SER A 145 40.61 6.96 -13.90
C SER A 145 39.48 6.60 -14.88
N LEU A 146 38.42 6.00 -14.34
CA LEU A 146 37.13 5.82 -15.02
C LEU A 146 36.36 7.14 -14.98
N LEU A 147 35.85 7.58 -16.12
CA LEU A 147 35.15 8.86 -16.33
C LEU A 147 33.84 9.00 -15.53
N LEU A 148 33.34 7.92 -14.93
CA LEU A 148 32.01 7.83 -14.32
C LEU A 148 32.05 7.35 -12.86
N SER A 149 33.02 7.80 -12.07
CA SER A 149 32.99 7.60 -10.61
C SER A 149 32.70 8.92 -9.91
N PRO A 150 31.71 8.99 -9.01
CA PRO A 150 31.61 10.09 -8.06
C PRO A 150 32.91 10.22 -7.27
N ALA A 151 33.34 11.45 -7.04
CA ALA A 151 34.49 11.68 -6.19
C ALA A 151 34.14 11.28 -4.74
N SER A 152 35.03 10.52 -4.10
CA SER A 152 34.88 10.00 -2.73
C SER A 152 36.16 10.34 -1.96
N PHE A 153 36.06 10.47 -0.64
CA PHE A 153 37.15 10.94 0.23
C PHE A 153 38.42 10.07 0.21
N SER A 154 38.36 8.84 -0.32
CA SER A 154 39.52 8.04 -0.72
C SER A 154 39.12 7.03 -1.81
N PRO A 155 39.90 6.84 -2.88
CA PRO A 155 39.58 5.86 -3.92
C PRO A 155 39.56 4.44 -3.33
N SER A 156 38.49 3.69 -3.59
CA SER A 156 38.42 2.26 -3.25
C SER A 156 39.61 1.53 -3.89
N ALA A 157 40.27 0.62 -3.17
CA ALA A 157 41.44 -0.10 -3.68
C ALA A 157 41.11 -1.09 -4.82
N THR A 158 39.89 -1.62 -4.85
CA THR A 158 39.40 -2.60 -5.85
C THR A 158 37.90 -2.42 -6.12
N PRO A 159 37.45 -1.28 -6.69
CA PRO A 159 36.04 -1.07 -6.97
C PRO A 159 35.53 -2.11 -7.98
N SER A 160 34.36 -2.70 -7.72
CA SER A 160 33.62 -3.54 -8.66
C SER A 160 34.30 -4.82 -9.15
N GLN A 161 35.35 -5.29 -8.49
CA GLN A 161 36.15 -6.42 -8.97
C GLN A 161 35.29 -7.68 -9.23
N LYS A 162 34.35 -7.99 -8.32
CA LYS A 162 33.43 -9.13 -8.47
C LYS A 162 32.51 -8.97 -9.68
N TYR A 163 32.01 -7.76 -9.91
CA TYR A 163 31.13 -7.47 -11.03
C TYR A 163 31.86 -7.58 -12.37
N SER A 164 33.07 -7.03 -12.47
CA SER A 164 33.88 -7.05 -13.70
C SER A 164 34.37 -8.46 -14.07
N GLN A 165 34.61 -9.33 -13.08
CA GLN A 165 35.09 -10.71 -13.28
C GLN A 165 33.96 -11.73 -13.46
N ARG A 166 32.69 -11.31 -13.59
CA ARG A 166 31.56 -12.22 -13.70
C ARG A 166 31.64 -13.07 -14.99
N GLY A 167 31.43 -14.38 -14.85
CA GLY A 167 31.43 -15.32 -15.99
C GLY A 167 30.10 -15.39 -16.74
N ALA A 168 28.99 -15.06 -16.08
CA ALA A 168 27.61 -15.18 -16.61
C ALA A 168 27.16 -13.98 -17.47
N LYS A 169 28.10 -13.21 -18.05
CA LYS A 169 27.75 -12.02 -18.85
C LYS A 169 26.99 -12.45 -20.11
N GLY A 170 25.72 -12.01 -20.21
CA GLY A 170 24.84 -12.30 -21.35
C GLY A 170 24.15 -13.66 -21.30
N GLU A 171 24.20 -14.36 -20.16
CA GLU A 171 23.47 -15.61 -19.95
C GLU A 171 21.96 -15.36 -19.88
N VAL A 172 21.18 -16.16 -20.59
CA VAL A 172 19.71 -16.13 -20.52
C VAL A 172 19.26 -17.00 -19.36
N VAL A 173 18.80 -16.37 -18.29
CA VAL A 173 18.40 -17.06 -17.05
C VAL A 173 16.95 -17.58 -17.09
N VAL A 174 16.07 -16.94 -17.85
CA VAL A 174 14.65 -17.29 -17.99
C VAL A 174 14.20 -16.98 -19.42
N THR A 175 13.30 -17.81 -19.94
CA THR A 175 12.60 -17.56 -21.22
C THR A 175 11.11 -17.73 -21.04
N PHE A 176 10.33 -16.97 -21.80
CA PHE A 176 8.87 -17.06 -21.81
C PHE A 176 8.37 -16.83 -23.24
N GLY A 177 7.36 -17.60 -23.65
CA GLY A 177 6.81 -17.56 -25.01
C GLY A 177 7.68 -18.25 -26.06
N ALA A 178 7.41 -17.97 -27.33
CA ALA A 178 8.10 -18.57 -28.48
C ALA A 178 9.38 -17.78 -28.81
N VAL A 179 10.46 -18.03 -28.05
CA VAL A 179 11.76 -17.39 -28.26
C VAL A 179 12.63 -18.20 -29.21
N GLN A 180 13.14 -17.57 -30.28
CA GLN A 180 14.13 -18.18 -31.18
C GLN A 180 15.53 -17.58 -30.97
N GLY A 181 16.43 -18.38 -30.42
CA GLY A 181 17.85 -18.03 -30.28
C GLY A 181 18.16 -17.05 -29.15
N THR A 182 19.42 -16.61 -29.10
CA THR A 182 19.96 -15.70 -28.05
C THR A 182 20.24 -14.29 -28.57
N ARG A 183 19.99 -14.03 -29.86
CA ARG A 183 20.27 -12.74 -30.50
C ARG A 183 18.99 -11.93 -30.62
N TRP A 184 18.90 -10.88 -29.82
CA TRP A 184 17.80 -9.92 -29.80
C TRP A 184 18.26 -8.67 -30.53
N VAL A 185 17.50 -8.24 -31.53
CA VAL A 185 17.77 -7.01 -32.28
C VAL A 185 16.46 -6.29 -32.53
N GLY A 186 16.40 -4.99 -32.25
CA GLY A 186 15.26 -4.17 -32.62
C GLY A 186 15.19 -3.92 -34.14
N ARG A 187 14.25 -3.05 -34.53
CA ARG A 187 13.98 -2.80 -35.95
C ARG A 187 15.12 -2.03 -36.63
N LYS A 188 15.16 -2.14 -37.97
CA LYS A 188 16.22 -1.52 -38.79
C LYS A 188 16.20 0.01 -38.73
N ASP A 189 15.03 0.61 -38.50
CA ASP A 189 14.84 2.04 -38.31
C ASP A 189 14.27 2.32 -36.90
N PRO A 190 15.14 2.44 -35.87
CA PRO A 190 14.72 2.62 -34.50
C PRO A 190 13.89 3.89 -34.34
N GLY A 191 12.67 3.76 -33.82
CA GLY A 191 11.75 4.89 -33.59
C GLY A 191 10.76 5.16 -34.73
N ALA A 192 10.98 4.65 -35.93
CA ALA A 192 10.00 4.79 -37.01
C ALA A 192 8.70 4.03 -36.67
N GLY A 193 7.59 4.77 -36.61
CA GLY A 193 6.28 4.21 -36.27
C GLY A 193 6.13 3.72 -34.82
N VAL A 194 7.08 4.05 -33.92
CA VAL A 194 6.88 3.82 -32.47
C VAL A 194 6.03 4.96 -31.92
N GLN A 195 4.89 4.64 -31.33
CA GLN A 195 4.08 5.59 -30.56
C GLN A 195 4.16 5.22 -29.09
N VAL A 196 4.63 6.16 -28.27
CA VAL A 196 4.64 6.05 -26.81
C VAL A 196 3.62 7.05 -26.30
N GLU A 197 2.47 6.55 -25.85
CA GLU A 197 1.40 7.35 -25.30
C GLU A 197 1.23 7.03 -23.82
N LEU A 198 1.08 8.08 -23.00
CA LEU A 198 0.67 7.92 -21.62
C LEU A 198 -0.84 7.68 -21.61
N LEU A 199 -1.26 6.48 -21.19
CA LEU A 199 -2.69 6.10 -21.18
C LEU A 199 -3.51 6.88 -20.15
N GLU A 200 -2.87 7.33 -19.08
CA GLU A 200 -3.51 8.13 -18.04
C GLU A 200 -3.44 9.62 -18.39
N GLY A 201 -4.54 10.33 -18.15
CA GLY A 201 -4.62 11.78 -18.37
C GLY A 201 -3.72 12.58 -17.41
N PRO A 202 -3.46 13.86 -17.71
CA PRO A 202 -2.65 14.74 -16.86
C PRO A 202 -3.25 14.95 -15.46
N GLU A 203 -4.52 14.64 -15.25
CA GLU A 203 -5.16 14.65 -13.92
C GLU A 203 -4.64 13.55 -12.96
N ASN A 204 -4.18 12.42 -13.51
CA ASN A 204 -3.70 11.27 -12.74
C ASN A 204 -2.18 11.20 -12.65
N SER A 205 -1.48 12.08 -13.37
CA SER A 205 -0.02 12.15 -13.40
C SER A 205 0.47 13.42 -12.74
N LEU A 206 1.51 13.31 -11.92
CA LEU A 206 2.14 14.46 -11.28
C LEU A 206 2.99 15.24 -12.29
N CYS A 207 2.37 16.15 -13.04
CA CYS A 207 3.05 16.93 -14.09
C CYS A 207 3.74 18.22 -13.57
N CYS A 208 3.59 18.55 -12.28
CA CYS A 208 4.17 19.76 -11.69
C CYS A 208 4.60 19.55 -10.24
N SER A 209 5.37 20.50 -9.70
CA SER A 209 5.81 20.44 -8.31
C SER A 209 4.60 20.42 -7.36
N TYR A 210 4.50 19.35 -6.59
CA TYR A 210 3.46 19.14 -5.60
C TYR A 210 3.99 19.45 -4.20
N LYS A 211 3.14 19.97 -3.31
CA LYS A 211 3.48 20.11 -1.91
C LYS A 211 3.25 18.78 -1.21
N PHE A 212 4.30 17.99 -1.11
CA PHE A 212 4.35 16.77 -0.31
C PHE A 212 4.85 17.09 1.12
N MET A 213 4.81 16.13 2.05
CA MET A 213 5.21 16.24 3.47
C MET A 213 4.20 16.87 4.45
N PHE A 214 2.94 17.10 4.06
CA PHE A 214 1.87 17.37 5.02
C PHE A 214 0.58 16.67 4.58
N GLN A 215 0.05 15.80 5.44
CA GLN A 215 -1.20 15.07 5.20
C GLN A 215 -2.15 15.31 6.37
N ARG A 216 -3.43 15.54 6.08
CA ARG A 216 -4.47 15.61 7.11
C ARG A 216 -5.05 14.22 7.28
N LEU A 217 -5.19 13.77 8.52
CA LEU A 217 -5.77 12.45 8.83
C LEU A 217 -7.16 12.27 8.21
N ARG A 218 -7.96 13.33 8.13
CA ARG A 218 -9.26 13.31 7.46
C ARG A 218 -9.15 12.97 5.97
N ASP A 219 -8.18 13.55 5.28
CA ASP A 219 -8.01 13.34 3.84
C ASP A 219 -7.54 11.89 3.60
N VAL A 220 -6.64 11.38 4.44
CA VAL A 220 -6.22 9.96 4.42
C VAL A 220 -7.40 9.03 4.67
N HIS A 221 -8.22 9.31 5.69
CA HIS A 221 -9.42 8.52 5.98
C HIS A 221 -10.40 8.51 4.80
N ASN A 222 -10.64 9.66 4.18
CA ASN A 222 -11.52 9.76 3.01
C ASN A 222 -11.00 8.91 1.84
N VAL A 223 -9.70 8.95 1.54
CA VAL A 223 -9.12 8.12 0.47
C VAL A 223 -9.24 6.63 0.78
N LEU A 224 -9.06 6.22 2.04
CA LEU A 224 -9.23 4.83 2.45
C LEU A 224 -10.70 4.38 2.37
N ALA A 225 -11.63 5.24 2.75
CA ALA A 225 -13.07 5.02 2.62
C ALA A 225 -13.49 4.88 1.15
N GLU A 226 -13.11 5.85 0.30
CA GLU A 226 -13.36 5.83 -1.15
C GLU A 226 -12.79 4.57 -1.80
N LYS A 227 -11.59 4.14 -1.42
CA LYS A 227 -11.00 2.88 -1.88
C LYS A 227 -11.88 1.66 -1.58
N ILE A 228 -12.45 1.57 -0.38
CA ILE A 228 -13.33 0.47 0.01
C ILE A 228 -14.63 0.54 -0.78
N GLU A 229 -15.25 1.72 -0.85
CA GLU A 229 -16.53 1.94 -1.54
C GLU A 229 -16.44 1.71 -3.04
N ASP A 230 -15.42 2.24 -3.73
CA ASP A 230 -15.33 2.19 -5.19
C ASP A 230 -15.03 0.77 -5.68
N LEU A 231 -14.11 0.07 -5.02
CA LEU A 231 -13.88 -1.34 -5.31
C LEU A 231 -15.08 -2.18 -4.89
N GLY A 232 -15.72 -1.86 -3.76
CA GLY A 232 -16.93 -2.50 -3.28
C GLY A 232 -18.07 -2.45 -4.28
N LYS A 233 -18.37 -1.28 -4.87
CA LYS A 233 -19.39 -1.10 -5.93
C LYS A 233 -19.17 -2.07 -7.10
N SER A 234 -17.91 -2.23 -7.53
CA SER A 234 -17.54 -3.17 -8.60
C SER A 234 -17.79 -4.63 -8.21
N LEU A 235 -17.37 -5.02 -7.00
CA LEU A 235 -17.54 -6.39 -6.49
C LEU A 235 -19.03 -6.75 -6.28
N ILE A 236 -19.80 -5.85 -5.66
CA ILE A 236 -21.25 -6.01 -5.42
C ILE A 236 -21.99 -6.22 -6.74
N SER A 237 -21.70 -5.38 -7.74
CA SER A 237 -22.31 -5.47 -9.07
C SER A 237 -21.91 -6.76 -9.79
N HIS A 238 -20.63 -7.14 -9.75
CA HIS A 238 -20.12 -8.34 -10.41
C HIS A 238 -20.71 -9.63 -9.84
N PHE A 239 -20.72 -9.75 -8.52
CA PHE A 239 -21.23 -10.94 -7.81
C PHE A 239 -22.73 -10.90 -7.55
N LYS A 240 -23.41 -9.79 -7.90
CA LYS A 240 -24.85 -9.57 -7.69
C LYS A 240 -25.26 -9.76 -6.22
N ILE A 241 -24.49 -9.17 -5.33
CA ILE A 241 -24.76 -9.19 -3.89
C ILE A 241 -25.96 -8.27 -3.64
N GLU A 242 -27.02 -8.79 -3.03
CA GLU A 242 -28.28 -8.06 -2.84
C GLU A 242 -28.17 -6.98 -1.76
N GLU A 243 -27.58 -7.32 -0.61
CA GLU A 243 -27.48 -6.43 0.54
C GLU A 243 -26.18 -6.69 1.32
N LEU A 244 -25.59 -5.60 1.81
CA LEU A 244 -24.46 -5.63 2.73
C LEU A 244 -24.96 -5.38 4.15
N SER A 245 -24.42 -6.09 5.14
CA SER A 245 -24.83 -5.96 6.54
C SER A 245 -23.69 -5.51 7.43
N CYS A 246 -23.99 -4.84 8.54
CA CYS A 246 -22.99 -4.42 9.50
C CYS A 246 -22.35 -5.63 10.19
N ALA A 247 -21.03 -5.76 10.09
CA ALA A 247 -20.31 -6.91 10.63
C ALA A 247 -20.25 -6.96 12.16
N SER A 248 -20.51 -5.84 12.84
CA SER A 248 -20.50 -5.72 14.30
C SER A 248 -21.88 -5.97 14.94
N LEU A 249 -22.94 -6.10 14.13
CA LEU A 249 -24.26 -6.44 14.65
C LEU A 249 -24.40 -7.97 14.75
N PRO A 250 -24.99 -8.48 15.84
CA PRO A 250 -25.35 -9.88 15.96
C PRO A 250 -26.32 -10.30 14.84
N ALA A 251 -25.98 -11.33 14.07
CA ALA A 251 -26.81 -11.92 13.03
C ALA A 251 -26.79 -13.45 13.14
N GLN A 252 -27.98 -14.07 13.08
CA GLN A 252 -28.13 -15.53 13.05
C GLN A 252 -28.08 -16.10 11.63
N ASP A 253 -28.41 -15.28 10.63
CA ASP A 253 -28.32 -15.65 9.23
C ASP A 253 -26.93 -15.33 8.66
N THR A 254 -26.62 -15.90 7.51
CA THR A 254 -25.39 -15.57 6.78
C THR A 254 -25.51 -14.16 6.19
N ILE A 255 -24.55 -13.30 6.51
CA ILE A 255 -24.49 -11.91 6.05
C ILE A 255 -23.30 -11.71 5.11
N SER A 256 -23.41 -10.72 4.21
CA SER A 256 -22.32 -10.25 3.35
C SER A 256 -21.73 -8.96 3.89
N VAL A 257 -20.41 -8.92 4.03
CA VAL A 257 -19.68 -7.77 4.56
C VAL A 257 -18.62 -7.31 3.57
N LEU A 258 -18.61 -6.01 3.25
CA LEU A 258 -17.53 -5.35 2.53
C LEU A 258 -16.60 -4.69 3.54
N GLY A 259 -15.29 -4.86 3.37
CA GLY A 259 -14.34 -4.21 4.25
C GLY A 259 -12.90 -4.35 3.80
N GLN A 260 -12.00 -3.80 4.60
CA GLN A 260 -10.56 -3.88 4.43
C GLN A 260 -9.94 -4.80 5.48
N VAL A 261 -9.04 -5.67 5.06
CA VAL A 261 -8.28 -6.54 5.95
C VAL A 261 -7.28 -5.73 6.75
N CYS A 262 -7.32 -5.88 8.07
CA CYS A 262 -6.42 -5.24 9.03
C CYS A 262 -5.74 -6.30 9.91
N CYS A 263 -4.73 -5.87 10.67
CA CYS A 263 -4.03 -6.70 11.66
C CYS A 263 -4.34 -6.19 13.07
N ASP A 264 -4.53 -7.09 14.04
CA ASP A 264 -4.79 -6.74 15.44
C ASP A 264 -3.57 -6.20 16.22
N GLY A 265 -2.41 -6.13 15.56
CA GLY A 265 -1.21 -5.54 16.11
C GLY A 265 -0.19 -5.19 15.02
N ASN A 266 0.92 -4.60 15.45
CA ASN A 266 1.99 -4.11 14.58
C ASN A 266 2.92 -5.24 14.12
N GLY A 267 2.42 -6.47 13.97
CA GLY A 267 3.22 -7.64 13.61
C GLY A 267 2.89 -8.14 12.22
N LYS A 268 3.52 -9.25 11.83
CA LYS A 268 3.12 -9.98 10.62
C LYS A 268 1.72 -10.58 10.79
N LEU A 269 0.85 -10.29 9.83
CA LEU A 269 -0.50 -10.82 9.72
C LEU A 269 -0.44 -12.35 9.67
N ASN A 270 -1.28 -12.98 10.47
CA ASN A 270 -1.47 -14.42 10.51
C ASN A 270 -2.96 -14.72 10.65
N ALA A 271 -3.34 -15.99 10.48
CA ALA A 271 -4.74 -16.40 10.43
C ALA A 271 -5.56 -16.08 11.70
N LYS A 272 -4.90 -15.84 12.85
CA LYS A 272 -5.58 -15.52 14.12
C LYS A 272 -5.64 -14.01 14.40
N SER A 273 -4.88 -13.21 13.67
CA SER A 273 -4.75 -11.76 13.87
C SER A 273 -5.50 -10.95 12.80
N VAL A 274 -6.39 -11.59 12.04
CA VAL A 274 -7.14 -10.94 10.97
C VAL A 274 -8.30 -10.16 11.57
N LEU A 275 -8.32 -8.87 11.27
CA LEU A 275 -9.46 -7.99 11.50
C LEU A 275 -10.06 -7.59 10.15
N LEU A 276 -11.36 -7.33 10.13
CA LEU A 276 -12.05 -6.71 9.00
C LEU A 276 -12.59 -5.36 9.46
N GLU A 277 -12.07 -4.29 8.86
CA GLU A 277 -12.62 -2.95 8.98
C GLU A 277 -13.76 -2.80 7.96
N ALA A 278 -14.99 -2.75 8.45
CA ALA A 278 -16.17 -2.61 7.61
C ALA A 278 -16.17 -1.25 6.88
N GLY A 279 -16.82 -1.18 5.72
CA GLY A 279 -16.98 0.08 5.00
C GLY A 279 -17.69 1.17 5.83
N PRO A 280 -17.55 2.46 5.47
CA PRO A 280 -18.21 3.57 6.17
C PRO A 280 -19.73 3.40 6.29
N ASP A 281 -20.39 2.96 5.21
CA ASP A 281 -21.83 2.68 5.17
C ASP A 281 -22.25 1.53 6.10
N GLN A 282 -21.30 0.69 6.51
CA GLN A 282 -21.48 -0.43 7.44
C GLN A 282 -20.96 -0.10 8.84
N GLY A 283 -20.72 1.18 9.15
CA GLY A 283 -20.34 1.67 10.47
C GLY A 283 -18.84 1.80 10.73
N GLY A 284 -17.97 1.47 9.76
CA GLY A 284 -16.52 1.70 9.87
C GLY A 284 -15.83 0.95 11.02
N GLN A 285 -16.49 -0.06 11.59
CA GLN A 285 -15.96 -0.78 12.76
C GLN A 285 -15.06 -1.94 12.36
N GLN A 286 -14.11 -2.23 13.24
CA GLN A 286 -13.24 -3.41 13.13
C GLN A 286 -13.84 -4.59 13.89
N VAL A 287 -13.93 -5.74 13.21
CA VAL A 287 -14.34 -7.02 13.79
C VAL A 287 -13.28 -8.09 13.54
N PRO A 288 -12.90 -8.90 14.56
CA PRO A 288 -12.07 -10.08 14.34
C PRO A 288 -12.73 -11.09 13.42
N VAL A 289 -11.94 -11.64 12.49
CA VAL A 289 -12.42 -12.64 11.53
C VAL A 289 -11.88 -14.02 11.92
N ASP A 290 -12.79 -14.99 12.04
CA ASP A 290 -12.44 -16.40 12.13
C ASP A 290 -12.43 -17.02 10.73
N LEU A 291 -11.27 -17.53 10.33
CA LEU A 291 -11.04 -18.12 9.01
C LEU A 291 -11.14 -19.66 9.03
N SER A 292 -11.52 -20.26 10.16
CA SER A 292 -11.52 -21.73 10.33
C SER A 292 -12.41 -22.48 9.34
N GLU A 293 -13.50 -21.85 8.88
CA GLU A 293 -14.45 -22.42 7.92
C GLU A 293 -14.08 -22.15 6.45
N LEU A 294 -13.07 -21.31 6.19
CA LEU A 294 -12.57 -21.07 4.83
C LEU A 294 -11.59 -22.18 4.41
N LYS A 295 -11.90 -22.83 3.29
CA LYS A 295 -11.02 -23.87 2.72
C LYS A 295 -9.76 -23.30 2.08
N GLU A 296 -9.91 -22.19 1.38
CA GLU A 296 -8.86 -21.51 0.63
C GLU A 296 -9.04 -20.01 0.81
N TYR A 297 -7.94 -19.31 1.09
CA TYR A 297 -7.94 -17.86 1.20
C TYR A 297 -6.53 -17.32 0.95
N SER A 298 -6.46 -16.08 0.46
CA SER A 298 -5.25 -15.30 0.38
C SER A 298 -5.56 -13.89 0.85
N LEU A 299 -4.99 -13.53 2.00
CA LEU A 299 -5.27 -12.26 2.69
C LEU A 299 -3.98 -11.49 2.92
N PHE A 300 -4.03 -10.17 2.71
CA PHE A 300 -2.95 -9.25 3.07
C PHE A 300 -3.50 -7.95 3.67
N PRO A 301 -2.75 -7.25 4.54
CA PRO A 301 -3.20 -5.98 5.13
C PRO A 301 -3.52 -4.94 4.04
N GLY A 302 -4.65 -4.26 4.19
CA GLY A 302 -5.12 -3.26 3.22
C GLY A 302 -5.91 -3.85 2.04
N GLN A 303 -6.07 -5.17 1.95
CA GLN A 303 -6.90 -5.79 0.90
C GLN A 303 -8.38 -5.49 1.13
N VAL A 304 -9.06 -4.94 0.12
CA VAL A 304 -10.52 -4.80 0.14
C VAL A 304 -11.13 -6.14 -0.28
N VAL A 305 -12.06 -6.63 0.51
CA VAL A 305 -12.67 -7.94 0.35
C VAL A 305 -14.16 -7.86 0.59
N VAL A 306 -14.90 -8.78 -0.03
CA VAL A 306 -16.25 -9.13 0.43
C VAL A 306 -16.18 -10.54 1.02
N MET A 307 -16.74 -10.70 2.20
CA MET A 307 -16.84 -11.99 2.88
C MET A 307 -18.31 -12.30 3.20
N GLU A 308 -18.70 -13.57 3.04
CA GLU A 308 -19.94 -14.09 3.62
C GLU A 308 -19.60 -14.89 4.88
N GLY A 309 -20.48 -14.81 5.85
CA GLY A 309 -20.26 -15.44 7.14
C GLY A 309 -21.35 -15.11 8.12
N MET A 310 -21.11 -15.44 9.39
CA MET A 310 -22.05 -15.18 10.47
C MET A 310 -21.33 -14.56 11.65
N ASN A 311 -21.98 -13.59 12.31
CA ASN A 311 -21.51 -13.07 13.58
C ASN A 311 -22.65 -13.18 14.61
N ALA A 312 -22.77 -14.34 15.25
CA ALA A 312 -23.89 -14.60 16.16
C ALA A 312 -23.87 -13.71 17.42
N THR A 313 -22.71 -13.18 17.81
CA THR A 313 -22.52 -12.41 19.05
C THR A 313 -22.27 -10.91 18.83
N GLY A 314 -21.97 -10.49 17.60
CA GLY A 314 -21.45 -9.15 17.30
C GLY A 314 -19.93 -9.00 17.54
N GLU A 315 -19.27 -9.97 18.18
CA GLU A 315 -17.86 -9.84 18.58
C GLU A 315 -16.85 -10.50 17.63
N ARG A 316 -17.27 -11.49 16.83
CA ARG A 316 -16.38 -12.24 15.94
C ARG A 316 -17.14 -12.73 14.71
N PHE A 317 -16.66 -12.34 13.54
CA PHE A 317 -17.23 -12.74 12.26
C PHE A 317 -16.60 -14.06 11.79
N VAL A 318 -17.38 -15.13 11.72
CA VAL A 318 -16.93 -16.43 11.20
C VAL A 318 -17.16 -16.44 9.70
N ALA A 319 -16.09 -16.32 8.93
CA ALA A 319 -16.15 -16.27 7.47
C ALA A 319 -16.36 -17.68 6.89
N SER A 320 -17.40 -17.84 6.09
CA SER A 320 -17.71 -19.09 5.38
C SER A 320 -17.36 -19.01 3.89
N LYS A 321 -17.26 -17.80 3.33
CA LYS A 321 -16.86 -17.57 1.94
C LYS A 321 -16.09 -16.26 1.80
N LEU A 322 -15.05 -16.29 0.98
CA LEU A 322 -14.30 -15.11 0.53
C LEU A 322 -14.54 -14.95 -0.98
N TYR A 323 -14.97 -13.77 -1.41
CA TYR A 323 -15.12 -13.47 -2.84
C TYR A 323 -13.78 -13.21 -3.51
N ASP A 324 -13.60 -13.74 -4.72
CA ASP A 324 -12.40 -13.53 -5.52
C ASP A 324 -12.27 -12.08 -5.99
N GLY A 325 -11.03 -11.61 -6.14
CA GLY A 325 -10.76 -10.31 -6.74
C GLY A 325 -11.16 -10.28 -8.22
N VAL A 326 -11.84 -9.21 -8.63
CA VAL A 326 -12.25 -9.00 -10.03
C VAL A 326 -11.20 -8.13 -10.73
N PRO A 327 -10.48 -8.64 -11.74
CA PRO A 327 -9.50 -7.84 -12.47
C PRO A 327 -10.20 -6.78 -13.33
N LEU A 328 -9.50 -5.68 -13.59
CA LEU A 328 -9.96 -4.70 -14.58
C LEU A 328 -9.99 -5.34 -15.98
N PRO A 329 -10.92 -4.91 -16.85
CA PRO A 329 -10.94 -5.38 -18.23
C PRO A 329 -9.64 -5.01 -18.95
N PHE A 330 -9.22 -5.85 -19.88
CA PHE A 330 -8.07 -5.56 -20.73
C PHE A 330 -8.33 -4.31 -21.58
N TYR A 331 -7.28 -3.54 -21.84
CA TYR A 331 -7.33 -2.39 -22.72
C TYR A 331 -7.76 -2.81 -24.14
N THR A 332 -8.80 -2.17 -24.66
CA THR A 332 -9.24 -2.30 -26.06
C THR A 332 -8.93 -1.01 -26.80
N SER A 333 -8.06 -1.07 -27.80
CA SER A 333 -7.75 0.08 -28.66
C SER A 333 -8.95 0.44 -29.53
N ASN A 334 -9.28 1.73 -29.61
CA ASN A 334 -10.29 2.26 -30.54
C ASN A 334 -9.72 2.52 -31.95
N VAL A 335 -8.42 2.26 -32.16
CA VAL A 335 -7.78 2.39 -33.46
C VAL A 335 -8.23 1.22 -34.33
N LYS A 336 -9.11 1.48 -35.29
CA LYS A 336 -9.38 0.55 -36.38
C LYS A 336 -8.05 0.32 -37.11
N THR A 337 -7.46 -0.85 -36.94
CA THR A 337 -6.29 -1.26 -37.71
C THR A 337 -6.75 -1.48 -39.16
N GLU A 338 -6.81 -0.41 -39.95
CA GLU A 338 -7.27 -0.47 -41.35
C GLU A 338 -6.23 -1.07 -42.32
N ASN A 339 -5.10 -1.60 -41.82
CA ASN A 339 -4.19 -2.41 -42.63
C ASN A 339 -3.67 -3.59 -41.82
N ASP A 340 -4.03 -4.79 -42.26
CA ASP A 340 -3.51 -6.10 -41.88
C ASP A 340 -2.06 -6.29 -42.39
N GLU A 341 -1.27 -5.22 -42.47
CA GLU A 341 0.16 -5.30 -42.71
C GLU A 341 0.80 -5.67 -41.37
N VAL A 342 1.40 -6.86 -41.32
CA VAL A 342 2.15 -7.38 -40.17
C VAL A 342 3.23 -6.35 -39.80
N SER A 343 2.91 -5.48 -38.85
CA SER A 343 3.88 -4.52 -38.31
C SER A 343 5.07 -5.30 -37.77
N GLU A 344 6.28 -4.86 -38.10
CA GLU A 344 7.50 -5.49 -37.58
C GLU A 344 7.44 -5.55 -36.04
N PRO A 345 7.85 -6.67 -35.42
CA PRO A 345 7.73 -6.84 -33.97
C PRO A 345 8.54 -5.76 -33.23
N LEU A 346 7.89 -5.11 -32.26
CA LEU A 346 8.51 -4.11 -31.39
C LEU A 346 9.41 -4.78 -30.35
N SER A 347 10.65 -4.30 -30.21
CA SER A 347 11.58 -4.76 -29.18
C SER A 347 11.66 -3.75 -28.04
N VAL A 348 11.24 -4.15 -26.83
CA VAL A 348 11.32 -3.32 -25.61
C VAL A 348 12.34 -3.94 -24.66
N LEU A 349 13.36 -3.15 -24.29
CA LEU A 349 14.32 -3.51 -23.24
C LEU A 349 13.86 -2.88 -21.92
N VAL A 350 13.83 -3.67 -20.85
CA VAL A 350 13.49 -3.19 -19.50
C VAL A 350 14.65 -3.49 -18.56
N ALA A 351 15.08 -2.48 -17.80
CA ALA A 351 16.07 -2.64 -16.74
C ALA A 351 15.65 -1.85 -15.51
N CYS A 352 16.04 -2.33 -14.34
CA CYS A 352 15.76 -1.71 -13.05
C CYS A 352 17.07 -1.62 -12.26
N GLY A 353 17.26 -0.50 -11.56
CA GLY A 353 18.41 -0.31 -10.69
C GLY A 353 18.42 -1.30 -9.50
N PRO A 354 19.49 -1.31 -8.71
CA PRO A 354 20.59 -0.34 -8.71
C PRO A 354 21.55 -0.47 -9.90
N TYR A 355 22.05 0.66 -10.41
CA TYR A 355 23.02 0.71 -11.53
C TYR A 355 24.48 0.87 -11.08
N MET A 356 24.72 0.83 -9.77
CA MET A 356 26.03 0.81 -9.14
C MET A 356 26.20 -0.48 -8.33
N PRO A 357 27.39 -1.10 -8.32
CA PRO A 357 27.68 -2.20 -7.41
C PRO A 357 27.68 -1.76 -5.95
N SER A 358 27.32 -2.66 -5.03
CA SER A 358 27.23 -2.34 -3.61
C SER A 358 28.53 -1.83 -2.95
N ASP A 359 29.68 -2.17 -3.52
CA ASP A 359 31.02 -1.88 -3.02
C ASP A 359 31.70 -0.69 -3.73
N SER A 360 31.03 -0.09 -4.71
CA SER A 360 31.62 0.91 -5.60
C SER A 360 30.59 1.91 -6.11
N LEU A 361 31.00 3.16 -6.26
CA LEU A 361 30.18 4.18 -6.93
C LEU A 361 30.42 4.21 -8.45
N THR A 362 31.12 3.21 -8.99
CA THR A 362 31.33 3.11 -10.43
C THR A 362 30.06 2.61 -11.10
N PHE A 363 29.65 3.30 -12.16
CA PHE A 363 28.50 2.92 -12.98
C PHE A 363 28.80 1.75 -13.93
N ASP A 364 29.59 0.74 -13.53
CA ASP A 364 29.97 -0.38 -14.40
C ASP A 364 28.75 -1.17 -14.93
N PRO A 365 27.71 -1.47 -14.10
CA PRO A 365 26.47 -2.05 -14.60
C PRO A 365 25.76 -1.20 -15.64
N LEU A 366 25.71 0.12 -15.43
CA LEU A 366 25.12 1.05 -16.38
C LEU A 366 25.86 1.06 -17.71
N LEU A 367 27.19 1.08 -17.67
CA LEU A 367 28.03 1.07 -18.87
C LEU A 367 27.86 -0.23 -19.67
N ASP A 368 27.78 -1.37 -18.99
CA ASP A 368 27.49 -2.65 -19.63
C ASP A 368 26.06 -2.65 -20.23
N LEU A 369 25.08 -2.06 -19.55
CA LEU A 369 23.72 -1.92 -20.05
C LEU A 369 23.65 -1.03 -21.30
N ILE A 370 24.33 0.13 -21.29
CA ILE A 370 24.47 1.01 -22.46
C ILE A 370 25.08 0.22 -23.63
N SER A 371 26.12 -0.57 -23.36
CA SER A 371 26.75 -1.42 -24.38
C SER A 371 25.77 -2.44 -24.97
N VAL A 372 24.86 -3.00 -24.16
CA VAL A 372 23.79 -3.89 -24.62
C VAL A 372 22.78 -3.12 -25.48
N ILE A 373 22.34 -1.93 -25.05
CA ILE A 373 21.40 -1.09 -25.81
C ILE A 373 21.98 -0.72 -27.17
N VAL A 374 23.24 -0.30 -27.24
CA VAL A 374 23.92 0.04 -28.50
C VAL A 374 24.05 -1.19 -29.42
N ARG A 375 24.33 -2.37 -28.85
CA ARG A 375 24.50 -3.61 -29.61
C ARG A 375 23.17 -4.13 -30.16
N ASP A 376 22.14 -4.18 -29.33
CA ASP A 376 20.87 -4.84 -29.62
C ASP A 376 19.84 -3.86 -30.23
N ARG A 377 20.07 -2.55 -30.11
CA ARG A 377 19.24 -1.46 -30.68
C ARG A 377 17.73 -1.69 -30.47
N PRO A 378 17.25 -1.89 -29.22
CA PRO A 378 15.82 -2.01 -28.96
C PRO A 378 15.07 -0.74 -29.38
N ASP A 379 13.79 -0.87 -29.72
CA ASP A 379 12.94 0.27 -30.11
C ASP A 379 12.62 1.18 -28.92
N VAL A 380 12.47 0.60 -27.72
CA VAL A 380 12.18 1.33 -26.48
C VAL A 380 13.04 0.75 -25.34
N CYS A 381 13.59 1.64 -24.50
CA CYS A 381 14.23 1.27 -23.24
C CYS A 381 13.42 1.83 -22.07
N LEU A 382 12.93 0.97 -21.18
CA LEU A 382 12.31 1.35 -19.91
C LEU A 382 13.33 1.16 -18.79
N LEU A 383 13.88 2.26 -18.28
CA LEU A 383 14.88 2.27 -17.23
C LEU A 383 14.27 2.75 -15.93
N LEU A 384 14.11 1.82 -14.98
CA LEU A 384 13.54 2.06 -13.67
C LEU A 384 14.66 2.39 -12.68
N GLY A 385 14.39 3.28 -11.73
CA GLY A 385 15.32 3.58 -10.63
C GLY A 385 15.55 2.37 -9.70
N PRO A 386 16.38 2.53 -8.66
CA PRO A 386 17.08 3.76 -8.31
C PRO A 386 18.32 4.00 -9.18
N PHE A 387 18.45 5.22 -9.72
CA PHE A 387 19.66 5.67 -10.41
C PHE A 387 20.74 6.13 -9.42
N VAL A 388 20.30 6.72 -8.30
CA VAL A 388 21.10 6.98 -7.11
C VAL A 388 20.36 6.32 -5.97
N ASP A 389 20.92 5.21 -5.47
CA ASP A 389 20.28 4.42 -4.43
C ASP A 389 20.56 5.04 -3.06
N SER A 390 19.49 5.45 -2.36
CA SER A 390 19.58 6.02 -1.01
C SER A 390 20.07 4.98 0.01
N LYS A 391 19.89 3.68 -0.26
CA LYS A 391 20.36 2.56 0.58
C LYS A 391 21.79 2.13 0.25
N HIS A 392 22.45 2.75 -0.72
CA HIS A 392 23.86 2.47 -1.00
C HIS A 392 24.75 3.01 0.13
N GLU A 393 25.62 2.16 0.70
CA GLU A 393 26.41 2.46 1.90
C GLU A 393 27.10 3.84 1.88
N LYS A 394 27.75 4.20 0.78
CA LYS A 394 28.44 5.50 0.63
C LYS A 394 27.50 6.70 0.47
N ILE A 395 26.29 6.48 -0.03
CA ILE A 395 25.25 7.51 -0.18
C ILE A 395 24.61 7.76 1.18
N GLU A 396 24.20 6.69 1.86
CA GLU A 396 23.61 6.73 3.21
C GLU A 396 24.55 7.41 4.22
N LYS A 397 25.85 7.08 4.19
CA LYS A 397 26.86 7.69 5.06
C LYS A 397 27.36 9.07 4.62
N ALA A 398 26.84 9.61 3.52
CA ALA A 398 27.27 10.87 2.92
C ALA A 398 28.80 10.92 2.65
N GLU A 399 29.39 9.80 2.21
CA GLU A 399 30.84 9.67 1.89
C GLU A 399 31.18 10.06 0.44
N VAL A 400 30.28 10.80 -0.20
CA VAL A 400 30.43 11.36 -1.55
C VAL A 400 30.79 12.84 -1.47
N THR A 401 31.58 13.32 -2.43
CA THR A 401 32.03 14.72 -2.46
C THR A 401 31.22 15.59 -3.42
N GLU A 402 30.14 15.06 -3.99
CA GLU A 402 29.25 15.73 -4.94
C GLU A 402 27.80 15.66 -4.43
N THR A 403 26.92 16.52 -4.94
CA THR A 403 25.50 16.47 -4.58
C THR A 403 24.82 15.26 -5.20
N PHE A 404 23.77 14.73 -4.56
CA PHE A 404 22.98 13.62 -5.11
C PHE A 404 22.40 13.95 -6.49
N GLU A 405 21.96 15.19 -6.68
CA GLU A 405 21.48 15.71 -7.97
C GLU A 405 22.55 15.67 -9.08
N ALA A 406 23.80 16.01 -8.75
CA ALA A 406 24.90 15.94 -9.71
C ALA A 406 25.23 14.49 -10.09
N ILE A 407 25.18 13.57 -9.12
CA ILE A 407 25.38 12.13 -9.37
C ILE A 407 24.27 11.60 -10.29
N PHE A 408 23.01 11.96 -10.00
CA PHE A 408 21.86 11.60 -10.81
C PHE A 408 21.96 12.17 -12.24
N SER A 409 22.22 13.48 -12.37
CA SER A 409 22.34 14.15 -13.67
C SER A 409 23.39 13.48 -14.56
N ARG A 410 24.58 13.19 -14.02
CA ARG A 410 25.64 12.47 -14.75
C ARG A 410 25.22 11.06 -15.19
N CYS A 411 24.45 10.36 -14.36
CA CYS A 411 23.91 9.03 -14.72
C CYS A 411 22.99 9.15 -15.95
N ILE A 412 22.06 10.11 -15.93
CA ILE A 412 21.13 10.37 -17.04
C ILE A 412 21.87 10.84 -18.30
N GLU A 413 22.80 11.77 -18.18
CA GLU A 413 23.64 12.23 -19.29
C GLU A 413 24.41 11.07 -19.93
N SER A 414 24.98 10.17 -19.12
CA SER A 414 25.69 8.99 -19.62
C SER A 414 24.79 8.04 -20.42
N ILE A 415 23.54 7.86 -19.97
CA ILE A 415 22.54 7.07 -20.69
C ILE A 415 22.21 7.74 -22.02
N VAL A 416 21.88 9.03 -21.99
CA VAL A 416 21.48 9.78 -23.18
C VAL A 416 22.62 9.83 -24.21
N ASP A 417 23.83 10.18 -23.79
CA ASP A 417 24.98 10.29 -24.68
C ASP A 417 25.48 8.92 -25.17
N GLY A 418 25.42 7.90 -24.31
CA GLY A 418 25.84 6.55 -24.63
C GLY A 418 24.87 5.78 -25.53
N THR A 419 23.62 6.24 -25.67
CA THR A 419 22.57 5.56 -26.47
C THR A 419 22.12 6.35 -27.71
N ARG A 420 22.69 7.54 -27.95
CA ARG A 420 22.65 8.21 -29.27
C ARG A 420 23.34 7.34 -30.32
#